data_AF-A0A948XHR1-F1
#
_entry.id   AF-A0A948XHR1-F1
#
_cell.length_a   1.000
_cell.length_b   1.000
_cell.length_c   1.000
_cell.angle_alpha   90.00
_cell.angle_beta   90.00
_cell.angle_gamma   90.00
#
_symmetry.space_group_name_H-M   'P 1'
#
loop_
_entity.id
_entity.type
_entity.pdbx_description
1 polymer ?
#
loop_
_entity_poly.entity_id
_entity_poly.type
_entity_poly.pdbx_seq_one_letter_code
_entity_poly.pdbx_strand_id
1 'polypeptide(L)'
;MTETNSSKSKKFKDMFIKMAPTIKNFVVHRFDDMEEFKRFTLAAIIDEKKSISDRFDRDTKDLSEEQKQEYFDWNSEDYFMVEDVFTQISLRSFVVILFSYIEDGMNTLCNVVYSDKARYQKKKGLEKFNVKYTDMQGKGINRAKLYLEKVIGCNLHTEKKPWSEIETLRKIRNAIVHEDGNANDSLKNDSNFKHHLIDGKFKLENHGQIIIDPEYLDYILPQVREYFGGIELK
;
A
#
# COMPACT_ATOMS: atom_id res chain seq x y z
N MET A 1 25.89 -39.20 -35.31
CA MET A 1 25.77 -38.32 -34.12
C MET A 1 24.94 -37.09 -34.48
N THR A 2 23.61 -37.20 -34.57
CA THR A 2 22.74 -36.07 -34.98
C THR A 2 21.31 -36.16 -34.41
N GLU A 3 21.10 -36.80 -33.25
CA GLU A 3 19.75 -36.93 -32.65
C GLU A 3 19.50 -36.06 -31.41
N THR A 4 20.46 -35.26 -30.94
CA THR A 4 20.36 -34.62 -29.62
C THR A 4 19.83 -33.18 -29.60
N ASN A 5 19.85 -32.43 -30.72
CA ASN A 5 19.44 -31.01 -30.72
C ASN A 5 17.95 -30.77 -31.07
N SER A 6 17.34 -31.62 -31.91
CA SER A 6 15.92 -31.51 -32.27
C SER A 6 14.99 -31.80 -31.08
N SER A 7 15.30 -32.86 -30.32
CA SER A 7 14.57 -33.30 -29.12
C SER A 7 14.59 -32.28 -27.97
N LYS A 8 15.72 -31.60 -27.74
CA LYS A 8 15.86 -30.56 -26.72
C LYS A 8 15.07 -29.28 -27.06
N SER A 9 15.06 -28.85 -28.32
CA SER A 9 14.29 -27.66 -28.75
C SER A 9 12.78 -27.90 -28.68
N LYS A 10 12.33 -29.14 -28.95
CA LYS A 10 10.93 -29.57 -28.81
C LYS A 10 10.50 -29.62 -27.34
N LYS A 11 11.34 -30.17 -26.46
CA LYS A 11 11.12 -30.18 -25.00
C LYS A 11 10.98 -28.79 -24.39
N PHE A 12 11.76 -27.80 -24.85
CA PHE A 12 11.63 -26.41 -24.39
C PHE A 12 10.36 -25.72 -24.90
N LYS A 13 9.95 -25.96 -26.15
CA LYS A 13 8.67 -25.47 -26.71
C LYS A 13 7.44 -26.06 -26.02
N ASP A 14 7.56 -27.27 -25.47
CA ASP A 14 6.49 -27.97 -24.76
C ASP A 14 6.45 -27.73 -23.25
N MET A 15 7.31 -26.87 -22.69
CA MET A 15 7.27 -26.56 -21.26
C MET A 15 6.22 -25.48 -20.97
N PHE A 16 5.16 -25.81 -20.22
CA PHE A 16 4.20 -24.82 -19.75
C PHE A 16 4.80 -24.07 -18.56
N ILE A 17 5.22 -22.83 -18.78
CA ILE A 17 5.75 -21.96 -17.72
C ILE A 17 4.61 -21.11 -17.17
N LYS A 18 4.31 -21.27 -15.87
CA LYS A 18 3.37 -20.41 -15.16
C LYS A 18 3.97 -19.02 -15.01
N MET A 19 3.22 -17.99 -15.38
CA MET A 19 3.64 -16.60 -15.20
C MET A 19 3.30 -16.08 -13.82
N ALA A 20 2.35 -16.72 -13.11
CA ALA A 20 1.89 -16.26 -11.82
C ALA A 20 3.02 -16.04 -10.78
N PRO A 21 4.03 -16.92 -10.62
CA PRO A 21 5.13 -16.67 -9.69
C PRO A 21 5.96 -15.44 -10.07
N THR A 22 6.29 -15.27 -11.35
CA THR A 22 7.05 -14.11 -11.84
C THR A 22 6.29 -12.81 -11.64
N ILE A 23 4.99 -12.80 -11.98
CA ILE A 23 4.14 -11.63 -11.80
C ILE A 23 3.92 -11.31 -10.32
N LYS A 24 3.84 -12.31 -9.44
CA LYS A 24 3.80 -12.09 -7.99
C LYS A 24 5.04 -11.33 -7.52
N ASN A 25 6.22 -11.77 -7.95
CA ASN A 25 7.47 -11.08 -7.59
C ASN A 25 7.49 -9.63 -8.11
N PHE A 26 6.99 -9.39 -9.32
CA PHE A 26 6.82 -8.03 -9.84
C PHE A 26 5.87 -7.19 -8.97
N VAL A 27 4.73 -7.74 -8.56
CA VAL A 27 3.79 -7.06 -7.64
C VAL A 27 4.46 -6.75 -6.30
N VAL A 28 5.24 -7.69 -5.75
CA VAL A 28 5.98 -7.47 -4.49
C VAL A 28 7.00 -6.36 -4.64
N HIS A 29 7.75 -6.31 -5.75
CA HIS A 29 8.74 -5.26 -6.01
C HIS A 29 8.14 -3.86 -6.13
N ARG A 30 6.89 -3.74 -6.59
CA ARG A 30 6.20 -2.44 -6.59
C ARG A 30 6.00 -1.84 -5.19
N PHE A 31 6.05 -2.65 -4.12
CA PHE A 31 6.06 -2.14 -2.76
C PHE A 31 7.45 -1.67 -2.31
N ASP A 32 8.52 -2.17 -2.93
CA ASP A 32 9.87 -1.62 -2.74
C ASP A 32 9.92 -0.20 -3.36
N ASP A 33 9.31 0.01 -4.54
CA ASP A 33 9.16 1.36 -5.13
C ASP A 33 8.38 2.32 -4.21
N MET A 34 7.36 1.82 -3.50
CA MET A 34 6.60 2.61 -2.53
C MET A 34 7.42 2.99 -1.29
N GLU A 35 8.33 2.12 -0.86
CA GLU A 35 9.29 2.42 0.21
C GLU A 35 10.26 3.53 -0.21
N GLU A 36 10.74 3.51 -1.45
CA GLU A 36 11.56 4.60 -2.00
C GLU A 36 10.77 5.91 -2.11
N PHE A 37 9.53 5.85 -2.60
CA PHE A 37 8.65 7.03 -2.68
C PHE A 37 8.34 7.63 -1.30
N LYS A 38 8.14 6.80 -0.28
CA LYS A 38 7.99 7.25 1.12
C LYS A 38 9.20 8.04 1.56
N ARG A 39 10.40 7.48 1.38
CA ARG A 39 11.67 8.12 1.77
C ARG A 39 11.86 9.45 1.07
N PHE A 40 11.63 9.48 -0.23
CA PHE A 40 11.70 10.72 -1.02
C PHE A 40 10.79 11.81 -0.47
N THR A 41 9.53 11.46 -0.19
CA THR A 41 8.51 12.43 0.26
C THR A 41 8.79 12.93 1.68
N LEU A 42 9.14 12.04 2.60
CA LEU A 42 9.46 12.42 3.98
C LEU A 42 10.76 13.21 4.08
N ALA A 43 11.78 12.88 3.27
CA ALA A 43 13.02 13.66 3.20
C ALA A 43 12.75 15.10 2.77
N ALA A 44 11.90 15.32 1.76
CA ALA A 44 11.55 16.66 1.32
C ALA A 44 10.86 17.48 2.43
N ILE A 45 9.98 16.87 3.22
CA ILE A 45 9.33 17.52 4.37
C ILE A 45 10.36 17.87 5.45
N ILE A 46 11.25 16.93 5.77
CA ILE A 46 12.29 17.13 6.80
C ILE A 46 13.26 18.25 6.38
N ASP A 47 13.68 18.25 5.11
CA ASP A 47 14.58 19.27 4.57
C ASP A 47 13.92 20.65 4.58
N GLU A 48 12.63 20.74 4.27
CA GLU A 48 11.88 22.01 4.33
C GLU A 48 11.73 22.51 5.77
N LYS A 49 11.38 21.63 6.72
CA LYS A 49 11.35 21.97 8.16
C LYS A 49 12.69 22.52 8.63
N LYS A 50 13.78 21.86 8.22
CA LYS A 50 15.13 22.30 8.55
C LYS A 50 15.45 23.66 7.93
N SER A 51 15.07 23.89 6.67
CA SER A 51 15.25 25.19 6.00
C SER A 51 14.56 26.34 6.74
N ILE A 52 13.32 26.11 7.22
CA ILE A 52 12.57 27.07 8.03
C ILE A 52 13.28 27.32 9.37
N SER A 53 13.70 26.27 10.06
CA SER A 53 14.46 26.39 11.32
C SER A 53 15.76 27.16 11.12
N ASP A 54 16.54 26.84 10.09
CA ASP A 54 17.80 27.50 9.79
C ASP A 54 17.57 28.98 9.42
N ARG A 55 16.45 29.32 8.79
CA ARG A 55 16.07 30.71 8.50
C ARG A 55 15.71 31.46 9.78
N PHE A 56 14.92 30.85 10.65
CA PHE A 56 14.58 31.41 11.94
C PHE A 56 15.83 31.73 12.77
N ASP A 57 16.76 30.77 12.88
CA ASP A 57 18.01 30.95 13.64
C ASP A 57 18.90 32.06 13.06
N ARG A 58 18.97 32.18 11.72
CA ARG A 58 19.73 33.25 11.07
C ARG A 58 19.11 34.62 11.31
N ASP A 59 17.80 34.75 11.14
CA ASP A 59 17.11 36.03 11.18
C ASP A 59 16.95 36.55 12.62
N THR A 60 17.02 35.65 13.62
CA THR A 60 16.84 35.98 15.03
C THR A 60 18.14 36.00 15.86
N LYS A 61 19.30 35.75 15.24
CA LYS A 61 20.58 35.54 15.91
C LYS A 61 20.97 36.63 16.92
N ASP A 62 20.74 37.89 16.57
CA ASP A 62 21.13 39.05 17.38
C ASP A 62 19.94 39.75 18.06
N LEU A 63 18.76 39.11 18.04
CA LEU A 63 17.53 39.63 18.64
C LEU A 63 17.40 39.22 20.12
N SER A 64 16.75 40.07 20.91
CA SER A 64 16.32 39.69 22.27
C SER A 64 15.23 38.63 22.22
N GLU A 65 15.04 37.86 23.29
CA GLU A 65 13.99 36.81 23.34
C GLU A 65 12.58 37.36 23.05
N GLU A 66 12.28 38.59 23.47
CA GLU A 66 10.99 39.25 23.17
C GLU A 66 10.84 39.50 21.66
N GLN A 67 11.90 39.96 20.99
CA GLN A 67 11.94 40.16 19.55
C GLN A 67 11.92 38.84 18.77
N LYS A 68 12.52 37.77 19.31
CA LYS A 68 12.43 36.43 18.71
C LYS A 68 11.01 35.90 18.76
N GLN A 69 10.31 36.11 19.87
CA GLN A 69 8.91 35.71 20.01
C GLN A 69 8.02 36.48 19.04
N GLU A 70 8.20 37.80 18.91
CA GLU A 70 7.49 38.58 17.90
C GLU A 70 7.76 38.03 16.50
N TYR A 71 9.03 37.83 16.12
CA TYR A 71 9.39 37.25 14.82
C TYR A 71 8.73 35.88 14.61
N PHE A 72 8.74 35.01 15.62
CA PHE A 72 8.06 33.71 15.56
C PHE A 72 6.56 33.88 15.30
N ASP A 73 5.88 34.74 16.04
CA ASP A 73 4.45 34.96 15.90
C ASP A 73 4.11 35.42 14.46
N TRP A 74 4.92 36.32 13.88
CA TRP A 74 4.76 36.80 12.50
C TRP A 74 5.05 35.73 11.43
N ASN A 75 5.89 34.73 11.71
CA ASN A 75 6.34 33.72 10.74
C ASN A 75 5.88 32.29 11.05
N SER A 76 5.08 32.10 12.10
CA SER A 76 4.64 30.80 12.60
C SER A 76 3.77 30.04 11.59
N GLU A 77 3.12 30.76 10.67
CA GLU A 77 2.30 30.18 9.60
C GLU A 77 3.11 29.25 8.70
N ASP A 78 4.33 29.62 8.29
CA ASP A 78 5.17 28.79 7.42
C ASP A 78 5.53 27.47 8.10
N TYR A 79 5.88 27.54 9.39
CA TYR A 79 6.22 26.36 10.18
C TYR A 79 5.01 25.43 10.33
N PHE A 80 3.84 25.96 10.69
CA PHE A 80 2.59 25.20 10.79
C PHE A 80 2.18 24.58 9.45
N MET A 81 2.34 25.32 8.34
CA MET A 81 2.03 24.84 7.00
C MET A 81 2.86 23.63 6.62
N VAL A 82 4.17 23.64 6.88
CA VAL A 82 5.02 22.49 6.58
C VAL A 82 4.83 21.36 7.58
N GLU A 83 4.82 21.68 8.88
CA GLU A 83 4.72 20.68 9.94
C GLU A 83 3.41 19.91 9.90
N ASP A 84 2.29 20.60 9.87
CA ASP A 84 1.00 19.94 10.02
C ASP A 84 0.35 19.73 8.65
N VAL A 85 0.22 20.79 7.86
CA VAL A 85 -0.59 20.74 6.63
C VAL A 85 0.07 19.86 5.56
N PHE A 86 1.31 20.16 5.17
CA PHE A 86 2.00 19.41 4.11
C PHE A 86 2.34 17.98 4.53
N THR A 87 2.73 17.77 5.79
CA THR A 87 2.96 16.42 6.32
C THR A 87 1.70 15.58 6.23
N GLN A 88 0.57 16.07 6.76
CA GLN A 88 -0.67 15.27 6.77
C GLN A 88 -1.24 15.06 5.37
N ILE A 89 -1.14 16.05 4.47
CA ILE A 89 -1.48 15.86 3.05
C ILE A 89 -0.64 14.72 2.46
N SER A 90 0.68 14.77 2.65
CA SER A 90 1.61 13.78 2.08
C SER A 90 1.34 12.37 2.61
N LEU A 91 1.14 12.21 3.92
CA LEU A 91 0.86 10.92 4.55
C LEU A 91 -0.49 10.36 4.11
N ARG A 92 -1.54 11.19 4.05
CA ARG A 92 -2.87 10.77 3.58
C ARG A 92 -2.83 10.37 2.11
N SER A 93 -2.16 11.14 1.26
CA SER A 93 -1.94 10.79 -0.15
C SER A 93 -1.20 9.48 -0.30
N PHE A 94 -0.17 9.25 0.52
CA PHE A 94 0.57 7.98 0.52
C PHE A 94 -0.34 6.79 0.83
N VAL A 95 -1.19 6.89 1.86
CA VAL A 95 -2.17 5.83 2.21
C VAL A 95 -3.09 5.51 1.04
N VAL A 96 -3.60 6.54 0.35
CA VAL A 96 -4.47 6.36 -0.82
C VAL A 96 -3.72 5.63 -1.94
N ILE A 97 -2.51 6.08 -2.28
CA ILE A 97 -1.69 5.48 -3.34
C ILE A 97 -1.32 4.03 -3.00
N LEU A 98 -0.87 3.78 -1.77
CA LEU A 98 -0.53 2.44 -1.30
C LEU A 98 -1.73 1.49 -1.45
N PHE A 99 -2.92 1.93 -1.04
CA PHE A 99 -4.11 1.08 -1.16
C PHE A 99 -4.49 0.83 -2.63
N SER A 100 -4.32 1.81 -3.52
CA SER A 100 -4.50 1.61 -4.96
C SER A 100 -3.53 0.56 -5.52
N TYR A 101 -2.26 0.56 -5.07
CA TYR A 101 -1.27 -0.46 -5.45
C TYR A 101 -1.65 -1.85 -4.94
N ILE A 102 -2.21 -1.96 -3.73
CA ILE A 102 -2.71 -3.22 -3.19
C ILE A 102 -3.88 -3.75 -4.04
N GLU A 103 -4.86 -2.90 -4.38
CA GLU A 103 -6.00 -3.29 -5.21
C GLU A 103 -5.57 -3.72 -6.61
N ASP A 104 -4.67 -2.95 -7.24
CA ASP A 104 -4.11 -3.27 -8.55
C ASP A 104 -3.28 -4.56 -8.51
N GLY A 105 -2.48 -4.76 -7.46
CA GLY A 105 -1.71 -5.99 -7.22
C GLY A 105 -2.62 -7.21 -7.16
N MET A 106 -3.69 -7.17 -6.37
CA MET A 106 -4.66 -8.27 -6.27
C MET A 106 -5.36 -8.55 -7.61
N ASN A 107 -5.75 -7.52 -8.35
CA ASN A 107 -6.34 -7.68 -9.69
C ASN A 107 -5.34 -8.27 -10.69
N THR A 108 -4.08 -7.84 -10.63
CA THR A 108 -2.99 -8.37 -11.45
C THR A 108 -2.77 -9.85 -11.18
N LEU A 109 -2.79 -10.26 -9.91
CA LEU A 109 -2.74 -11.68 -9.53
C LEU A 109 -3.92 -12.46 -10.11
N CYS A 110 -5.15 -11.95 -10.01
CA CYS A 110 -6.33 -12.58 -10.63
C CYS A 110 -6.15 -12.78 -12.14
N ASN A 111 -5.65 -11.77 -12.85
CA ASN A 111 -5.47 -11.81 -14.30
C ASN A 111 -4.42 -12.84 -14.74
N VAL A 112 -3.29 -12.92 -14.02
CA VAL A 112 -2.23 -13.86 -14.38
C VAL A 112 -2.63 -15.31 -14.07
N VAL A 113 -3.29 -15.59 -12.94
CA VAL A 113 -3.75 -16.96 -12.64
C VAL A 113 -4.86 -17.41 -13.56
N TYR A 114 -5.78 -16.52 -13.95
CA TYR A 114 -6.76 -16.79 -15.00
C TYR A 114 -6.07 -17.22 -16.30
N SER A 115 -5.07 -16.43 -16.72
CA SER A 115 -4.33 -16.68 -17.96
C SER A 115 -3.55 -18.00 -17.91
N ASP A 116 -2.90 -18.31 -16.78
CA ASP A 116 -2.22 -19.58 -16.58
C ASP A 116 -3.20 -20.77 -16.65
N LYS A 117 -4.33 -20.69 -15.95
CA LYS A 117 -5.34 -21.76 -15.92
C LYS A 117 -6.00 -21.98 -17.30
N ALA A 118 -6.36 -20.90 -17.99
CA ALA A 118 -6.91 -20.97 -19.34
C ALA A 118 -5.93 -21.58 -20.35
N ARG A 119 -4.65 -21.19 -20.30
CA ARG A 119 -3.60 -21.77 -21.16
C ARG A 119 -3.36 -23.24 -20.85
N TYR A 120 -3.33 -23.62 -19.56
CA TYR A 120 -3.17 -25.00 -19.12
C TYR A 120 -4.31 -25.89 -19.64
N GLN A 121 -5.57 -25.46 -19.46
CA GLN A 121 -6.72 -26.23 -19.93
C GLN A 121 -6.74 -26.39 -21.46
N LYS A 122 -6.47 -25.30 -22.20
CA LYS A 122 -6.33 -25.34 -23.66
C LYS A 122 -5.28 -26.36 -24.10
N LYS A 123 -4.12 -26.38 -23.44
CA LYS A 123 -3.03 -27.32 -23.75
C LYS A 123 -3.40 -28.78 -23.43
N LYS A 124 -4.21 -29.01 -22.40
CA LYS A 124 -4.68 -30.33 -21.99
C LYS A 124 -5.93 -30.81 -22.74
N GLY A 125 -6.48 -30.01 -23.65
CA GLY A 125 -7.74 -30.32 -24.34
C GLY A 125 -8.94 -30.37 -23.39
N LEU A 126 -8.85 -29.70 -22.24
CA LEU A 126 -9.93 -29.60 -21.27
C LEU A 126 -10.91 -28.49 -21.68
N GLU A 127 -12.10 -28.49 -21.08
CA GLU A 127 -13.05 -27.39 -21.22
C GLU A 127 -12.41 -26.03 -20.90
N LYS A 128 -12.88 -24.98 -21.58
CA LYS A 128 -12.28 -23.65 -21.51
C LYS A 128 -12.57 -22.98 -20.17
N PHE A 129 -11.53 -22.47 -19.51
CA PHE A 129 -11.67 -21.64 -18.31
C PHE A 129 -12.25 -20.27 -18.67
N ASN A 130 -13.48 -19.99 -18.24
CA ASN A 130 -14.19 -18.77 -18.63
C ASN A 130 -14.54 -17.83 -17.46
N VAL A 131 -14.40 -18.27 -16.21
CA VAL A 131 -14.75 -17.44 -15.04
C VAL A 131 -13.63 -16.44 -14.75
N LYS A 132 -13.93 -15.16 -14.86
CA LYS A 132 -13.03 -14.04 -14.53
C LYS A 132 -13.38 -13.46 -13.16
N TYR A 133 -12.42 -12.78 -12.54
CA TYR A 133 -12.67 -12.11 -11.25
C TYR A 133 -13.73 -11.01 -11.34
N THR A 134 -13.92 -10.41 -12.52
CA THR A 134 -14.97 -9.41 -12.79
C THR A 134 -16.37 -9.98 -12.72
N ASP A 135 -16.51 -11.30 -12.85
CA ASP A 135 -17.80 -12.01 -12.78
C ASP A 135 -18.21 -12.28 -11.32
N MET A 136 -17.30 -12.06 -10.37
CA MET A 136 -17.55 -12.23 -8.95
C MET A 136 -18.30 -11.03 -8.37
N GLN A 137 -19.22 -11.31 -7.43
CA GLN A 137 -19.86 -10.27 -6.63
C GLN A 137 -18.85 -9.52 -5.76
N GLY A 138 -19.08 -8.23 -5.54
CA GLY A 138 -18.26 -7.37 -4.69
C GLY A 138 -17.51 -6.29 -5.48
N LYS A 139 -16.67 -5.53 -4.78
CA LYS A 139 -15.86 -4.43 -5.34
C LYS A 139 -14.44 -4.46 -4.78
N GLY A 140 -13.52 -3.85 -5.50
CA GLY A 140 -12.13 -3.64 -5.06
C GLY A 140 -11.42 -4.94 -4.65
N ILE A 141 -10.62 -4.85 -3.59
CA ILE A 141 -9.84 -5.96 -3.05
C ILE A 141 -10.69 -7.20 -2.69
N ASN A 142 -11.91 -7.00 -2.19
CA ASN A 142 -12.78 -8.10 -1.75
C ASN A 142 -13.24 -8.99 -2.90
N ARG A 143 -13.48 -8.41 -4.07
CA ARG A 143 -13.83 -9.17 -5.28
C ARG A 143 -12.66 -10.04 -5.75
N ALA A 144 -11.46 -9.47 -5.76
CA ALA A 144 -10.24 -10.20 -6.12
C ALA A 144 -9.95 -11.32 -5.13
N LYS A 145 -10.06 -11.05 -3.82
CA LYS A 145 -9.95 -12.05 -2.75
C LYS A 145 -10.89 -13.23 -3.00
N LEU A 146 -12.19 -12.95 -3.17
CA LEU A 146 -13.21 -13.98 -3.38
C LEU A 146 -12.91 -14.85 -4.60
N TYR A 147 -12.45 -14.25 -5.70
CA TYR A 147 -12.04 -14.98 -6.89
C TYR A 147 -10.86 -15.93 -6.63
N LEU A 148 -9.77 -15.41 -6.04
CA LEU A 148 -8.56 -16.18 -5.76
C LEU A 148 -8.85 -17.34 -4.81
N GLU A 149 -9.66 -17.14 -3.78
CA GLU A 149 -10.01 -18.20 -2.83
C GLU A 149 -10.98 -19.22 -3.41
N LYS A 150 -12.11 -18.77 -3.99
CA LYS A 150 -13.22 -19.68 -4.33
C LYS A 150 -13.12 -20.27 -5.72
N VAL A 151 -12.55 -19.55 -6.68
CA VAL A 151 -12.49 -19.99 -8.08
C VAL A 151 -11.13 -20.58 -8.44
N ILE A 152 -10.05 -19.99 -7.89
CA ILE A 152 -8.69 -20.45 -8.13
C ILE A 152 -8.25 -21.47 -7.07
N GLY A 153 -8.71 -21.32 -5.82
CA GLY A 153 -8.31 -22.20 -4.72
C GLY A 153 -6.95 -21.84 -4.13
N CYS A 154 -6.57 -20.56 -4.21
CA CYS A 154 -5.37 -19.99 -3.57
C CYS A 154 -5.58 -19.84 -2.08
N ASN A 155 -4.53 -20.11 -1.30
CA ASN A 155 -4.48 -19.73 0.10
C ASN A 155 -3.99 -18.29 0.20
N LEU A 156 -4.87 -17.40 0.66
CA LEU A 156 -4.55 -15.99 0.85
C LEU A 156 -4.15 -15.64 2.28
N HIS A 157 -4.12 -16.62 3.20
CA HIS A 157 -3.72 -16.40 4.59
C HIS A 157 -4.48 -15.27 5.30
N THR A 158 -5.78 -15.15 5.04
CA THR A 158 -6.57 -14.01 5.55
C THR A 158 -6.83 -14.04 7.04
N GLU A 159 -6.52 -15.16 7.69
CA GLU A 159 -6.44 -15.31 9.14
C GLU A 159 -5.21 -14.64 9.77
N LYS A 160 -4.19 -14.31 8.98
CA LYS A 160 -2.93 -13.75 9.49
C LYS A 160 -3.01 -12.23 9.66
N LYS A 161 -2.18 -11.73 10.59
CA LYS A 161 -2.04 -10.31 10.92
C LYS A 161 -1.86 -9.38 9.71
N PRO A 162 -1.02 -9.70 8.69
CA PRO A 162 -0.86 -8.80 7.54
C PRO A 162 -2.16 -8.47 6.81
N TRP A 163 -3.08 -9.44 6.70
CA TRP A 163 -4.37 -9.20 6.04
C TRP A 163 -5.29 -8.30 6.88
N SER A 164 -5.35 -8.50 8.19
CA SER A 164 -6.19 -7.65 9.05
C SER A 164 -5.69 -6.20 9.04
N GLU A 165 -4.38 -5.98 8.97
CA GLU A 165 -3.79 -4.64 8.82
C GLU A 165 -4.14 -3.99 7.47
N ILE A 166 -4.15 -4.77 6.37
CA ILE A 166 -4.61 -4.29 5.06
C ILE A 166 -6.10 -3.90 5.10
N GLU A 167 -6.93 -4.64 5.83
CA GLU A 167 -8.34 -4.28 6.02
C GLU A 167 -8.50 -2.99 6.84
N THR A 168 -7.68 -2.78 7.87
CA THR A 168 -7.63 -1.51 8.60
C THR A 168 -7.18 -0.37 7.70
N LEU A 169 -6.13 -0.56 6.89
CA LEU A 169 -5.66 0.39 5.89
C LEU A 169 -6.78 0.76 4.89
N ARG A 170 -7.58 -0.22 4.44
CA ARG A 170 -8.75 0.02 3.58
C ARG A 170 -9.75 0.97 4.23
N LYS A 171 -10.05 0.77 5.51
CA LYS A 171 -10.98 1.62 6.27
C LYS A 171 -10.42 3.04 6.45
N ILE A 172 -9.13 3.18 6.73
CA ILE A 172 -8.45 4.48 6.82
C ILE A 172 -8.50 5.19 5.47
N ARG A 173 -8.16 4.51 4.38
CA ARG A 173 -8.27 5.06 3.03
C ARG A 173 -9.69 5.54 2.74
N ASN A 174 -10.70 4.74 3.10
CA ASN A 174 -12.09 5.14 2.91
C ASN A 174 -12.45 6.40 3.70
N ALA A 175 -11.98 6.52 4.96
CA ALA A 175 -12.15 7.73 5.75
C ALA A 175 -11.50 8.94 5.07
N ILE A 176 -10.27 8.82 4.58
CA ILE A 176 -9.56 9.88 3.85
C ILE A 176 -10.34 10.32 2.61
N VAL A 177 -10.82 9.38 1.79
CA VAL A 177 -11.41 9.68 0.48
C VAL A 177 -12.88 10.10 0.56
N HIS A 178 -13.64 9.57 1.52
CA HIS A 178 -15.09 9.73 1.56
C HIS A 178 -15.61 10.48 2.78
N GLU A 179 -14.83 10.57 3.86
CA GLU A 179 -15.24 11.18 5.13
C GLU A 179 -14.36 12.39 5.48
N ASP A 180 -13.65 12.96 4.50
CA ASP A 180 -12.70 14.08 4.70
C ASP A 180 -11.62 13.80 5.77
N GLY A 181 -11.22 12.52 5.87
CA GLY A 181 -10.28 12.05 6.88
C GLY A 181 -10.87 11.80 8.27
N ASN A 182 -12.20 11.89 8.44
CA ASN A 182 -12.84 11.62 9.73
C ASN A 182 -13.06 10.12 9.96
N ALA A 183 -12.73 9.66 11.17
CA ALA A 183 -12.96 8.28 11.57
C ALA A 183 -14.45 8.02 11.81
N ASN A 184 -15.06 7.22 10.95
CA ASN A 184 -16.42 6.71 11.13
C ASN A 184 -16.47 5.56 12.15
N ASP A 185 -17.68 5.14 12.53
CA ASP A 185 -17.89 4.09 13.53
C ASP A 185 -17.27 2.74 13.14
N SER A 186 -17.20 2.44 11.84
CA SER A 186 -16.57 1.20 11.35
C SER A 186 -15.07 1.16 11.62
N LEU A 187 -14.40 2.30 11.44
CA LEU A 187 -12.97 2.44 11.73
C LEU A 187 -12.71 2.57 13.23
N LYS A 188 -13.52 3.36 13.95
CA LYS A 188 -13.42 3.51 15.41
C LYS A 188 -13.58 2.20 16.16
N ASN A 189 -14.30 1.23 15.59
CA ASN A 189 -14.48 -0.10 16.16
C ASN A 189 -13.43 -1.13 15.69
N ASP A 190 -12.53 -0.77 14.77
CA ASP A 190 -11.47 -1.64 14.29
C ASP A 190 -10.37 -1.85 15.35
N SER A 191 -10.01 -3.11 15.62
CA SER A 191 -9.06 -3.46 16.69
C SER A 191 -7.64 -2.98 16.42
N ASN A 192 -7.17 -3.09 15.18
CA ASN A 192 -5.83 -2.64 14.82
C ASN A 192 -5.78 -1.10 14.85
N PHE A 193 -6.82 -0.42 14.37
CA PHE A 193 -6.90 1.03 14.49
C PHE A 193 -6.81 1.50 15.94
N LYS A 194 -7.55 0.87 16.86
CA LYS A 194 -7.46 1.16 18.31
C LYS A 194 -6.07 0.92 18.86
N HIS A 195 -5.41 -0.16 18.45
CA HIS A 195 -4.03 -0.45 18.85
C HIS A 195 -3.07 0.65 18.36
N HIS A 196 -3.20 1.06 17.10
CA HIS A 196 -2.36 2.11 16.51
C HIS A 196 -2.62 3.50 17.11
N LEU A 197 -3.81 3.76 17.66
CA LEU A 197 -4.07 4.97 18.47
C LEU A 197 -3.31 4.92 19.79
N ILE A 198 -3.26 3.77 20.46
CA ILE A 198 -2.53 3.59 21.73
C ILE A 198 -1.02 3.68 21.49
N ASP A 199 -0.54 3.10 20.41
CA ASP A 199 0.87 3.12 20.00
C ASP A 199 1.35 4.48 19.45
N GLY A 200 0.46 5.46 19.32
CA GLY A 200 0.79 6.79 18.79
C GLY A 200 0.96 6.88 17.28
N LYS A 201 0.77 5.78 16.53
CA LYS A 201 0.81 5.75 15.06
C LYS A 201 -0.34 6.52 14.41
N PHE A 202 -1.44 6.69 15.16
CA PHE A 202 -2.53 7.59 14.83
C PHE A 202 -2.88 8.47 16.02
N LYS A 203 -3.45 9.64 15.72
CA LYS A 203 -4.19 10.46 16.68
C LYS A 203 -5.55 10.81 16.09
N LEU A 204 -6.50 11.11 16.97
CA LEU A 204 -7.78 11.70 16.58
C LEU A 204 -7.80 13.15 17.08
N GLU A 205 -7.94 14.08 16.16
CA GLU A 205 -8.14 15.50 16.46
C GLU A 205 -9.55 15.93 16.06
N ASN A 206 -9.95 17.15 16.42
CA ASN A 206 -11.10 17.88 15.88
C ASN A 206 -12.28 17.01 15.41
N HIS A 207 -13.21 16.68 16.31
CA HIS A 207 -14.41 15.88 16.01
C HIS A 207 -14.16 14.48 15.38
N GLY A 208 -12.92 13.99 15.37
CA GLY A 208 -12.56 12.64 14.93
C GLY A 208 -11.75 12.58 13.64
N GLN A 209 -11.10 13.68 13.23
CA GLN A 209 -10.16 13.69 12.11
C GLN A 209 -8.93 12.84 12.44
N ILE A 210 -8.52 12.00 11.49
CA ILE A 210 -7.36 11.11 11.64
C ILE A 210 -6.08 11.89 11.32
N ILE A 211 -5.17 11.93 12.29
CA ILE A 211 -3.80 12.38 12.11
C ILE A 211 -2.91 11.15 12.05
N ILE A 212 -2.09 11.08 11.01
CA ILE A 212 -1.21 9.95 10.73
C ILE A 212 0.20 10.32 11.19
N ASP A 213 0.82 9.44 11.95
CA ASP A 213 2.25 9.53 12.24
C ASP A 213 3.06 8.83 11.13
N PRO A 214 4.20 9.38 10.69
CA PRO A 214 5.06 8.74 9.70
C PRO A 214 5.43 7.29 10.03
N GLU A 215 5.57 6.93 11.32
CA GLU A 215 5.89 5.57 11.76
C GLU A 215 4.82 4.55 11.36
N TYR A 216 3.57 4.98 11.10
CA TYR A 216 2.56 4.08 10.55
C TYR A 216 2.97 3.53 9.18
N LEU A 217 3.64 4.34 8.35
CA LEU A 217 4.09 3.90 7.03
C LEU A 217 5.24 2.89 7.13
N ASP A 218 6.15 3.08 8.08
CA ASP A 218 7.21 2.13 8.40
C ASP A 218 6.66 0.79 8.88
N TYR A 219 5.52 0.82 9.56
CA TYR A 219 4.83 -0.38 10.01
C TYR A 219 4.07 -1.11 8.89
N ILE A 220 3.24 -0.39 8.13
CA ILE A 220 2.28 -1.02 7.21
C ILE A 220 2.93 -1.56 5.93
N LEU A 221 3.97 -0.92 5.41
CA LEU A 221 4.64 -1.35 4.17
C LEU A 221 5.23 -2.77 4.28
N PRO A 222 5.98 -3.13 5.34
CA PRO A 222 6.41 -4.50 5.57
C PRO A 222 5.26 -5.51 5.65
N GLN A 223 4.14 -5.15 6.29
CA GLN A 223 2.96 -6.03 6.39
C GLN A 223 2.38 -6.31 5.00
N VAL A 224 2.23 -5.28 4.16
CA VAL A 224 1.74 -5.43 2.78
C VAL A 224 2.69 -6.31 1.98
N ARG A 225 4.00 -6.06 2.06
CA ARG A 225 5.02 -6.84 1.36
C ARG A 225 5.02 -8.31 1.80
N GLU A 226 4.94 -8.56 3.10
CA GLU A 226 4.84 -9.90 3.70
C GLU A 226 3.59 -10.62 3.19
N TYR A 227 2.44 -9.95 3.19
CA TYR A 227 1.18 -10.50 2.71
C TYR A 227 1.31 -11.01 1.27
N PHE A 228 1.72 -10.14 0.33
CA PHE A 228 1.86 -10.52 -1.07
C PHE A 228 2.97 -11.56 -1.29
N GLY A 229 4.07 -11.47 -0.56
CA GLY A 229 5.17 -12.45 -0.60
C GLY A 229 4.69 -13.84 -0.21
N GLY A 230 3.83 -13.93 0.81
CA GLY A 230 3.25 -15.16 1.35
C GLY A 230 2.15 -15.79 0.50
N ILE A 231 1.65 -15.13 -0.56
CA ILE A 231 0.61 -15.72 -1.41
C ILE A 231 1.18 -16.91 -2.20
N GLU A 232 0.52 -18.07 -2.05
CA GLU A 232 0.82 -19.29 -2.81
C GLU A 232 -0.11 -19.41 -4.03
N LEU A 233 0.42 -19.06 -5.19
CA LEU A 233 -0.29 -19.16 -6.47
C LEU A 233 -0.11 -20.57 -7.05
N LYS A 234 -1.24 -21.26 -7.24
CA LYS A 234 -1.29 -22.65 -7.73
C LYS A 234 -1.28 -22.76 -9.24
#